data_AF-A0A7C1YR84-F1
#
_entry.id   AF-A0A7C1YR84-F1
#
_cell.length_a   1.000
_cell.length_b   1.000
_cell.length_c   1.000
_cell.angle_alpha   90.00
_cell.angle_beta   90.00
_cell.angle_gamma   90.00
#
_symmetry.space_group_name_H-M   'P 1'
#
loop_
_entity.id
_entity.type
_entity.pdbx_description
1 polymer ?
#
loop_
_entity_poly.entity_id
_entity_poly.type
_entity_poly.pdbx_seq_one_letter_code
_entity_poly.pdbx_strand_id
1 'polypeptide(L)'
;MTTDPDPLNLVLDHLILGDKASARLTLRERLPFERIEKKQRSYTPLQAMRVFLRDGFIDRYSGRRLVFPAALRLISLELPEEFPFHSNWKFSETHRAYWDLIPTIDHVLPVAVGGSDDETNWATTNMIHNSAKGLWTLDELGWEIHGPGNLDEWDGLASKTVEHTEMHGFPDGDTYIARWVKAYQKAKGAQAKPLAATN
;
A
#
# COMPACT_ATOMS: atom_id res chain seq x y z
N MET A 1 -19.57 -29.96 -26.92
CA MET A 1 -19.58 -28.68 -26.18
C MET A 1 -19.34 -27.59 -27.19
N THR A 2 -20.37 -26.83 -27.57
CA THR A 2 -20.20 -25.66 -28.42
C THR A 2 -19.59 -24.56 -27.56
N THR A 3 -18.32 -24.22 -27.81
CA THR A 3 -17.67 -23.08 -27.18
C THR A 3 -18.36 -21.81 -27.66
N ASP A 4 -18.86 -21.01 -26.72
CA ASP A 4 -19.36 -19.67 -26.99
C ASP A 4 -18.25 -18.89 -27.75
N PRO A 5 -18.51 -18.35 -28.95
CA PRO A 5 -17.49 -17.66 -29.72
C PRO A 5 -16.89 -16.49 -28.96
N ASP A 6 -15.59 -16.28 -29.09
CA ASP A 6 -14.88 -15.15 -28.46
C ASP A 6 -15.51 -13.81 -28.89
N PRO A 7 -15.87 -12.92 -27.94
CA PRO A 7 -16.57 -11.67 -28.25
C PRO A 7 -15.73 -10.71 -29.09
N LEU A 8 -14.39 -10.70 -28.97
CA LEU A 8 -13.53 -9.86 -29.80
C LEU A 8 -13.45 -10.38 -31.24
N ASN A 9 -13.42 -11.70 -31.43
CA ASN A 9 -13.53 -12.28 -32.78
C ASN A 9 -14.83 -11.86 -33.47
N LEU A 10 -15.97 -11.97 -32.78
CA LEU A 10 -17.26 -11.51 -33.32
C LEU A 10 -17.25 -10.02 -33.66
N VAL A 11 -16.68 -9.19 -32.79
CA VAL A 11 -16.53 -7.75 -33.05
C VAL A 11 -15.73 -7.51 -34.32
N LEU A 12 -14.60 -8.19 -34.51
CA LEU A 12 -13.76 -8.06 -35.69
C LEU A 12 -14.46 -8.56 -36.96
N ASP A 13 -15.19 -9.68 -36.90
CA ASP A 13 -15.97 -10.20 -38.02
C ASP A 13 -17.02 -9.19 -38.50
N HIS A 14 -17.77 -8.59 -37.56
CA HIS A 14 -18.71 -7.52 -37.88
C HIS A 14 -18.02 -6.29 -38.49
N LEU A 15 -16.83 -5.93 -38.00
CA LEU A 15 -16.05 -4.82 -38.56
C LEU A 15 -15.53 -5.10 -39.98
N ILE A 16 -15.09 -6.33 -40.28
CA ILE A 16 -14.66 -6.75 -41.62
C ILE A 16 -15.82 -6.61 -42.63
N LEU A 17 -17.04 -6.94 -42.21
CA LEU A 17 -18.26 -6.80 -43.00
C LEU A 17 -18.77 -5.35 -43.08
N GLY A 18 -18.10 -4.40 -42.41
CA GLY A 18 -18.52 -2.99 -42.33
C GLY A 18 -19.70 -2.73 -41.38
N ASP A 19 -20.16 -3.74 -40.64
CA ASP A 19 -21.29 -3.66 -39.72
C ASP A 19 -20.86 -3.16 -38.33
N LYS A 20 -20.67 -1.84 -38.22
CA LYS A 20 -20.36 -1.18 -36.95
C LYS A 20 -21.53 -1.21 -35.95
N ALA A 21 -22.76 -1.54 -36.36
CA ALA A 21 -23.90 -1.59 -35.45
C ALA A 21 -23.81 -2.85 -34.60
N SER A 22 -23.65 -4.00 -35.25
CA SER A 22 -23.49 -5.29 -34.55
C SER A 22 -22.21 -5.35 -33.72
N ALA A 23 -21.09 -4.81 -34.23
CA ALA A 23 -19.85 -4.70 -33.44
C ALA A 23 -20.06 -3.92 -32.11
N ARG A 24 -20.81 -2.82 -32.13
CA ARG A 24 -21.12 -2.05 -30.91
C ARG A 24 -22.06 -2.80 -29.97
N LEU A 25 -23.02 -3.55 -30.51
CA LEU A 25 -23.93 -4.35 -29.71
C LEU A 25 -23.15 -5.44 -28.97
N THR A 26 -22.28 -6.17 -29.67
CA THR A 26 -21.41 -7.21 -29.06
C THR A 26 -20.54 -6.64 -27.95
N LEU A 27 -19.92 -5.47 -28.16
CA LEU A 27 -19.15 -4.81 -27.10
C LEU A 27 -20.04 -4.46 -25.89
N ARG A 28 -21.22 -3.87 -26.09
CA ARG A 28 -22.10 -3.47 -24.97
C ARG A 28 -22.61 -4.67 -24.17
N GLU A 29 -22.92 -5.77 -24.83
CA GLU A 29 -23.55 -6.93 -24.19
C GLU A 29 -22.52 -7.90 -23.59
N ARG A 30 -21.35 -8.06 -24.21
CA ARG A 30 -20.37 -9.08 -23.83
C ARG A 30 -19.07 -8.53 -23.26
N LEU A 31 -18.76 -7.25 -23.51
CA LEU A 31 -17.55 -6.58 -23.03
C LEU A 31 -17.87 -5.13 -22.61
N PRO A 32 -18.82 -4.93 -21.69
CA PRO A 32 -19.27 -3.60 -21.31
C PRO A 32 -18.10 -2.76 -20.79
N PHE A 33 -17.98 -1.53 -21.29
CA PHE A 33 -17.00 -0.57 -20.78
C PHE A 33 -17.56 0.15 -19.56
N GLU A 34 -16.88 0.02 -18.43
CA GLU A 34 -17.17 0.74 -17.20
C GLU A 34 -16.15 1.85 -16.97
N ARG A 35 -16.65 3.09 -16.87
CA ARG A 35 -15.78 4.24 -16.62
C ARG A 35 -15.42 4.29 -15.13
N ILE A 36 -14.13 4.16 -14.86
CA ILE A 36 -13.59 4.27 -13.50
C ILE A 36 -13.20 5.71 -13.21
N GLU A 37 -13.75 6.28 -12.14
CA GLU A 37 -13.29 7.56 -11.59
C GLU A 37 -12.10 7.33 -10.64
N LYS A 38 -11.01 8.07 -10.86
CA LYS A 38 -9.86 8.04 -9.96
C LYS A 38 -10.16 8.86 -8.71
N LYS A 39 -10.30 8.20 -7.55
CA LYS A 39 -10.24 8.86 -6.25
C LYS A 39 -8.82 8.88 -5.72
N GLN A 40 -8.38 10.02 -5.18
CA GLN A 40 -7.09 10.12 -4.50
C GLN A 40 -7.19 9.48 -3.11
N ARG A 41 -6.12 8.77 -2.72
CA ARG A 41 -5.98 8.23 -1.36
C ARG A 41 -5.69 9.38 -0.40
N SER A 42 -6.36 9.39 0.75
CA SER A 42 -6.07 10.38 1.80
C SER A 42 -6.03 9.71 3.16
N TYR A 43 -4.83 9.58 3.72
CA TYR A 43 -4.63 9.14 5.09
C TYR A 43 -3.56 9.97 5.78
N THR A 44 -3.75 10.18 7.07
CA THR A 44 -2.76 10.83 7.94
C THR A 44 -1.66 9.84 8.35
N PRO A 45 -0.46 10.31 8.76
CA PRO A 45 0.56 9.44 9.33
C PRO A 45 0.08 8.62 10.54
N LEU A 46 -0.86 9.15 11.33
CA LEU A 46 -1.45 8.44 12.45
C LEU A 46 -2.34 7.28 11.99
N GLN A 47 -3.18 7.49 10.97
CA GLN A 47 -3.98 6.42 10.37
C GLN A 47 -3.09 5.35 9.76
N ALA A 48 -2.07 5.75 8.99
CA ALA A 48 -1.07 4.82 8.45
C ALA A 48 -0.42 3.98 9.54
N MET A 49 0.01 4.62 10.63
CA MET A 49 0.64 3.93 11.74
C MET A 49 -0.28 2.93 12.44
N ARG A 50 -1.59 3.24 12.58
CA ARG A 50 -2.56 2.28 13.12
C ARG A 50 -2.65 1.03 12.26
N VAL A 51 -2.70 1.20 10.95
CA VAL A 51 -2.72 0.08 10.00
C VAL A 51 -1.43 -0.72 10.07
N PHE A 52 -0.26 -0.06 10.10
CA PHE A 52 1.03 -0.74 10.20
C PHE A 52 1.18 -1.55 11.48
N LEU A 53 0.71 -1.01 12.62
CA LEU A 53 0.71 -1.72 13.89
C LEU A 53 -0.29 -2.89 13.90
N ARG A 54 -1.50 -2.68 13.38
CA ARG A 54 -2.51 -3.74 13.24
C ARG A 54 -1.98 -4.89 12.40
N ASP A 55 -1.24 -4.59 11.34
CA ASP A 55 -0.68 -5.57 10.41
C ASP A 55 0.68 -6.12 10.86
N GLY A 56 1.24 -5.64 11.97
CA GLY A 56 2.51 -6.12 12.51
C GLY A 56 3.73 -5.79 11.65
N PHE A 57 3.70 -4.68 10.90
CA PHE A 57 4.70 -4.33 9.89
C PHE A 57 4.96 -5.45 8.88
N ILE A 58 3.91 -6.21 8.52
CA ILE A 58 3.96 -7.21 7.45
C ILE A 58 3.38 -6.63 6.18
N ASP A 59 4.08 -6.84 5.07
CA ASP A 59 3.51 -6.70 3.74
C ASP A 59 2.42 -7.77 3.57
N ARG A 60 1.16 -7.35 3.61
CA ARG A 60 0.00 -8.24 3.59
C ARG A 60 -0.17 -8.97 2.24
N TYR A 61 0.56 -8.59 1.19
CA TYR A 61 0.51 -9.24 -0.13
C TYR A 61 1.66 -10.22 -0.37
N SER A 62 2.71 -10.20 0.44
CA SER A 62 3.85 -11.13 0.29
C SER A 62 4.31 -11.83 1.57
N GLY A 63 3.78 -11.42 2.73
CA GLY A 63 4.20 -11.93 4.05
C GLY A 63 5.56 -11.38 4.51
N ARG A 64 6.19 -10.47 3.76
CA ARG A 64 7.52 -9.94 4.09
C ARG A 64 7.46 -8.92 5.23
N ARG A 65 8.50 -8.92 6.08
CA ARG A 65 8.72 -7.89 7.10
C ARG A 65 9.10 -6.54 6.46
N LEU A 66 8.41 -5.49 6.88
CA LEU A 66 8.65 -4.10 6.49
C LEU A 66 9.24 -3.29 7.65
N VAL A 67 9.78 -2.12 7.32
CA VAL A 67 10.56 -1.30 8.24
C VAL A 67 9.86 0.04 8.48
N PHE A 68 9.77 0.45 9.74
CA PHE A 68 9.24 1.73 10.17
C PHE A 68 9.86 2.88 9.35
N PRO A 69 9.05 3.77 8.74
CA PRO A 69 9.57 4.75 7.79
C PRO A 69 10.67 5.66 8.35
N ALA A 70 10.60 6.01 9.64
CA ALA A 70 11.61 6.83 10.28
C ALA A 70 12.96 6.12 10.44
N ALA A 71 12.98 4.78 10.53
CA ALA A 71 14.22 4.01 10.68
C ALA A 71 15.10 4.11 9.44
N LEU A 72 14.52 3.95 8.24
CA LEU A 72 15.28 4.08 7.00
C LEU A 72 15.78 5.52 6.80
N ARG A 73 14.93 6.51 7.10
CA ARG A 73 15.33 7.92 7.05
C ARG A 73 16.47 8.24 8.01
N LEU A 74 16.43 7.68 9.22
CA LEU A 74 17.50 7.81 10.20
C LEU A 74 18.83 7.25 9.64
N ILE A 75 18.81 6.01 9.12
CA ILE A 75 20.00 5.39 8.52
C ILE A 75 20.55 6.25 7.37
N SER A 76 19.70 6.79 6.50
CA SER A 76 20.16 7.67 5.40
C SER A 76 20.79 8.98 5.86
N LEU A 77 20.41 9.51 7.02
CA LEU A 77 21.01 10.74 7.53
C LEU A 77 22.36 10.46 8.19
N GLU A 78 22.47 9.35 8.91
CA GLU A 78 23.71 8.95 9.58
C GLU A 78 24.75 8.36 8.62
N LEU A 79 24.29 7.63 7.59
CA LEU A 79 25.12 6.90 6.62
C LEU A 79 24.69 7.22 5.17
N PRO A 80 24.82 8.49 4.72
CA PRO A 80 24.29 8.94 3.44
C PRO A 80 25.00 8.35 2.22
N GLU A 81 26.25 7.91 2.34
CA GLU A 81 27.01 7.31 1.23
C GLU A 81 26.57 5.87 0.95
N GLU A 82 26.40 5.06 2.01
CA GLU A 82 25.98 3.65 1.91
C GLU A 82 24.48 3.49 1.74
N PHE A 83 23.69 4.39 2.32
CA PHE A 83 22.23 4.31 2.33
C PHE A 83 21.60 5.63 1.85
N PRO A 84 21.85 6.05 0.60
CA PRO A 84 21.44 7.36 0.12
C PRO A 84 19.92 7.51 0.02
N PHE A 85 19.45 8.75 0.17
CA PHE A 85 18.06 9.13 -0.08
C PHE A 85 17.96 10.44 -0.86
N HIS A 86 17.17 10.43 -1.92
CA HIS A 86 16.78 11.62 -2.66
C HIS A 86 15.30 11.95 -2.36
N SER A 87 14.98 13.22 -2.10
CA SER A 87 13.63 13.66 -1.71
C SER A 87 12.53 13.33 -2.74
N ASN A 88 12.89 13.37 -4.03
CA ASN A 88 12.01 12.96 -5.14
C ASN A 88 12.07 11.46 -5.46
N TRP A 89 12.70 10.64 -4.61
CA TRP A 89 12.85 9.19 -4.79
C TRP A 89 13.46 8.85 -6.16
N LYS A 90 14.48 9.61 -6.58
CA LYS A 90 15.17 9.34 -7.83
C LYS A 90 15.86 7.98 -7.72
N PHE A 91 15.47 7.04 -8.57
CA PHE A 91 15.87 5.64 -8.46
C PHE A 91 17.40 5.42 -8.45
N SER A 92 18.14 6.25 -9.20
CA SER A 92 19.61 6.17 -9.27
C SER A 92 20.32 6.78 -8.05
N GLU A 93 19.60 7.48 -7.17
CA GLU A 93 20.15 8.27 -6.05
C GLU A 93 19.45 7.96 -4.72
N THR A 94 18.65 6.89 -4.67
CA THR A 94 17.96 6.45 -3.47
C THR A 94 18.15 4.95 -3.32
N HIS A 95 18.50 4.51 -2.12
CA HIS A 95 18.70 3.09 -1.84
C HIS A 95 17.41 2.30 -2.12
N ARG A 96 17.50 1.15 -2.80
CA ARG A 96 16.35 0.33 -3.22
C ARG A 96 15.43 -0.11 -2.07
N ALA A 97 15.97 -0.21 -0.86
CA ALA A 97 15.21 -0.51 0.36
C ALA A 97 14.04 0.45 0.60
N TYR A 98 14.09 1.69 0.09
CA TYR A 98 12.96 2.62 0.19
C TYR A 98 11.70 2.12 -0.52
N TRP A 99 11.83 1.35 -1.62
CA TRP A 99 10.69 0.76 -2.32
C TRP A 99 10.27 -0.58 -1.73
N ASP A 100 11.26 -1.37 -1.32
CA ASP A 100 11.07 -2.76 -0.90
C ASP A 100 10.62 -2.88 0.56
N LEU A 101 11.08 -1.98 1.44
CA LEU A 101 10.92 -2.11 2.89
C LEU A 101 10.04 -1.04 3.52
N ILE A 102 9.81 0.12 2.89
CA ILE A 102 8.91 1.11 3.47
C ILE A 102 7.46 0.66 3.33
N PRO A 103 6.70 0.62 4.44
CA PRO A 103 5.28 0.35 4.39
C PRO A 103 4.52 1.53 3.80
N THR A 104 3.51 1.18 3.02
CA THR A 104 2.47 2.06 2.52
C THR A 104 1.11 1.41 2.73
N ILE A 105 0.05 2.17 2.47
CA ILE A 105 -1.32 1.66 2.49
C ILE A 105 -1.80 1.43 1.07
N ASP A 106 -2.32 0.23 0.82
CA ASP A 106 -3.16 -0.06 -0.33
C ASP A 106 -4.58 -0.44 0.08
N HIS A 107 -5.51 -0.28 -0.85
CA HIS A 107 -6.89 -0.75 -0.72
C HIS A 107 -6.97 -2.20 -1.21
N VAL A 108 -7.36 -3.14 -0.34
CA VAL A 108 -7.51 -4.55 -0.68
C VAL A 108 -8.45 -4.70 -1.88
N LEU A 109 -9.67 -4.17 -1.79
CA LEU A 109 -10.54 -3.92 -2.93
C LEU A 109 -10.30 -2.50 -3.45
N PRO A 110 -9.88 -2.29 -4.71
CA PRO A 110 -9.64 -0.96 -5.23
C PRO A 110 -10.91 -0.09 -5.16
N VAL A 111 -10.74 1.17 -4.76
CA VAL A 111 -11.86 2.14 -4.70
C VAL A 111 -12.54 2.33 -6.05
N ALA A 112 -11.75 2.20 -7.12
CA ALA A 112 -12.18 2.20 -8.52
C ALA A 112 -13.30 1.21 -8.84
N VAL A 113 -13.37 0.08 -8.13
CA VAL A 113 -14.32 -1.01 -8.33
C VAL A 113 -15.22 -1.22 -7.12
N GLY A 114 -15.40 -0.18 -6.28
CA GLY A 114 -16.34 -0.18 -5.17
C GLY A 114 -15.75 -0.40 -3.77
N GLY A 115 -14.42 -0.49 -3.64
CA GLY A 115 -13.77 -0.55 -2.33
C GLY A 115 -13.98 0.72 -1.48
N SER A 116 -14.11 0.55 -0.16
CA SER A 116 -14.18 1.68 0.78
C SER A 116 -12.81 2.34 0.97
N ASP A 117 -12.81 3.64 1.28
CA ASP A 117 -11.59 4.40 1.60
C ASP A 117 -11.43 4.60 3.11
N ASP A 118 -11.29 3.48 3.82
CA ASP A 118 -11.13 3.46 5.28
C ASP A 118 -10.32 2.25 5.76
N GLU A 119 -10.02 2.23 7.06
CA GLU A 119 -9.17 1.21 7.69
C GLU A 119 -9.67 -0.23 7.50
N THR A 120 -10.96 -0.46 7.21
CA THR A 120 -11.52 -1.81 6.98
C THR A 120 -11.09 -2.43 5.66
N ASN A 121 -10.73 -1.59 4.68
CA ASN A 121 -10.26 -2.00 3.36
C ASN A 121 -8.78 -1.65 3.13
N TRP A 122 -8.11 -1.04 4.09
CA TRP A 122 -6.69 -0.73 4.02
C TRP A 122 -5.83 -1.90 4.47
N ALA A 123 -4.73 -2.14 3.78
CA ALA A 123 -3.70 -3.11 4.14
C ALA A 123 -2.30 -2.50 4.01
N THR A 124 -1.40 -2.93 4.89
CA THR A 124 0.03 -2.62 4.81
C THR A 124 0.67 -3.41 3.68
N THR A 125 1.44 -2.72 2.83
CA THR A 125 2.20 -3.33 1.72
C THR A 125 3.45 -2.48 1.45
N ASN A 126 4.43 -2.97 0.70
CA ASN A 126 5.51 -2.12 0.19
C ASN A 126 5.10 -1.38 -1.11
N MET A 127 5.95 -0.48 -1.59
CA MET A 127 5.68 0.29 -2.81
C MET A 127 5.70 -0.57 -4.06
N ILE A 128 6.50 -1.64 -4.10
CA ILE A 128 6.60 -2.53 -5.26
C ILE A 128 5.27 -3.25 -5.49
N HIS A 129 4.73 -3.91 -4.47
CA HIS A 129 3.47 -4.64 -4.56
C HIS A 129 2.27 -3.70 -4.72
N ASN A 130 2.27 -2.53 -4.06
CA ASN A 130 1.24 -1.52 -4.27
C ASN A 130 1.21 -1.05 -5.74
N SER A 131 2.38 -0.76 -6.32
CA SER A 131 2.50 -0.37 -7.74
C SER A 131 2.12 -1.52 -8.69
N ALA A 132 2.51 -2.76 -8.37
CA ALA A 132 2.19 -3.93 -9.19
C ALA A 132 0.68 -4.25 -9.15
N LYS A 133 0.02 -4.07 -8.00
CA LYS A 133 -1.42 -4.30 -7.87
C LYS A 133 -2.23 -3.25 -8.62
N GLY A 134 -1.89 -1.97 -8.47
CA GLY A 134 -2.57 -0.89 -9.17
C GLY A 134 -4.08 -0.86 -8.90
N LEU A 135 -4.88 -1.07 -9.96
CA LEU A 135 -6.35 -1.11 -9.88
C LEU A 135 -6.93 -2.52 -9.96
N TRP A 136 -6.10 -3.56 -9.98
CA TRP A 136 -6.55 -4.94 -9.98
C TRP A 136 -6.98 -5.37 -8.58
N THR A 137 -7.99 -6.23 -8.55
CA THR A 137 -8.35 -7.00 -7.35
C THR A 137 -7.30 -8.07 -7.08
N LEU A 138 -7.25 -8.59 -5.85
CA LEU A 138 -6.35 -9.69 -5.52
C LEU A 138 -6.70 -10.95 -6.32
N ASP A 139 -8.00 -11.23 -6.50
CA ASP A 139 -8.48 -12.39 -7.26
C ASP A 139 -8.02 -12.35 -8.73
N GLU A 140 -8.10 -11.18 -9.39
CA GLU A 140 -7.61 -11.01 -10.78
C GLU A 140 -6.10 -11.25 -10.92
N LEU A 141 -5.33 -10.96 -9.87
CA LEU A 141 -3.89 -11.20 -9.84
C LEU A 141 -3.52 -12.61 -9.35
N GLY A 142 -4.49 -13.37 -8.84
CA GLY A 142 -4.24 -14.62 -8.13
C GLY A 142 -3.42 -14.43 -6.85
N TRP A 143 -3.55 -13.27 -6.20
CA TRP A 143 -2.86 -12.96 -4.95
C TRP A 143 -3.73 -13.33 -3.75
N GLU A 144 -3.07 -13.70 -2.66
CA GLU A 144 -3.72 -13.96 -1.37
C GLU A 144 -3.31 -12.90 -0.35
N ILE A 145 -4.15 -12.71 0.67
CA ILE A 145 -3.84 -11.84 1.80
C ILE A 145 -3.22 -12.63 2.94
N HIS A 146 -1.99 -12.29 3.30
CA HIS A 146 -1.28 -12.88 4.43
C HIS A 146 -1.84 -12.38 5.76
N GLY A 147 -1.65 -13.11 6.86
CA GLY A 147 -2.01 -12.66 8.21
C GLY A 147 -1.12 -11.51 8.73
N PRO A 148 -1.54 -10.80 9.79
CA PRO A 148 -0.69 -9.82 10.45
C PRO A 148 0.48 -10.49 11.18
N GLY A 149 1.55 -9.74 11.40
CA GLY A 149 2.70 -10.18 12.20
C GLY A 149 2.52 -10.02 13.70
N ASN A 150 3.44 -10.63 14.47
CA ASN A 150 3.56 -10.43 15.91
C ASN A 150 4.50 -9.24 16.21
N LEU A 151 3.98 -8.19 16.83
CA LEU A 151 4.76 -6.99 17.17
C LEU A 151 5.86 -7.26 18.21
N ASP A 152 5.73 -8.29 19.05
CA ASP A 152 6.77 -8.67 20.00
C ASP A 152 7.98 -9.34 19.30
N GLU A 153 7.76 -9.91 18.11
CA GLU A 153 8.81 -10.48 17.26
C GLU A 153 9.37 -9.47 16.26
N TRP A 154 8.51 -8.58 15.76
CA TRP A 154 8.88 -7.57 14.77
C TRP A 154 7.96 -6.35 14.83
N ASP A 155 8.49 -5.23 15.30
CA ASP A 155 7.80 -3.93 15.35
C ASP A 155 8.27 -2.97 14.25
N GLY A 156 8.86 -3.50 13.18
CA GLY A 156 9.43 -2.70 12.10
C GLY A 156 10.66 -1.89 12.50
N LEU A 157 11.35 -2.22 13.60
CA LEU A 157 12.44 -1.41 14.18
C LEU A 157 11.95 -0.08 14.76
N ALA A 158 10.65 0.06 15.02
CA ALA A 158 10.09 1.29 15.57
C ALA A 158 10.66 1.60 16.95
N SER A 159 10.71 0.62 17.86
CA SER A 159 11.20 0.85 19.23
C SER A 159 12.68 1.23 19.26
N LYS A 160 13.53 0.59 18.42
CA LYS A 160 14.95 0.97 18.28
C LYS A 160 15.13 2.38 17.72
N THR A 161 14.26 2.79 16.80
CA THR A 161 14.30 4.15 16.24
C THR A 161 13.91 5.18 17.29
N VAL A 162 12.90 4.91 18.11
CA VAL A 162 12.51 5.78 19.23
C VAL A 162 13.65 5.89 20.24
N GLU A 163 14.22 4.75 20.67
CA GLU A 163 15.36 4.70 21.59
C GLU A 163 16.53 5.55 21.09
N HIS A 164 16.89 5.43 19.80
CA HIS A 164 17.91 6.29 19.20
C HIS A 164 17.57 7.79 19.33
N THR A 165 16.34 8.18 18.97
CA THR A 165 15.94 9.60 19.04
C THR A 165 15.86 10.14 20.47
N GLU A 166 15.61 9.29 21.46
CA GLU A 166 15.62 9.67 22.88
C GLU A 166 17.05 9.85 23.41
N MET A 167 18.01 9.02 22.95
CA MET A 167 19.42 9.12 23.36
C MET A 167 20.19 10.22 22.65
N HIS A 168 19.94 10.43 21.36
CA HIS A 168 20.76 11.30 20.50
C HIS A 168 20.00 12.49 19.91
N GLY A 169 18.68 12.57 20.12
CA GLY A 169 17.84 13.57 19.46
C GLY A 169 17.52 13.22 18.00
N PHE A 170 16.89 14.17 17.30
CA PHE A 170 16.60 14.03 15.87
C PHE A 170 17.79 14.59 15.06
N PRO A 171 18.39 13.81 14.14
CA PRO A 171 19.47 14.30 13.29
C PRO A 171 19.03 15.55 12.51
N ASP A 172 19.83 16.61 12.58
CA ASP A 172 19.59 17.91 11.92
C ASP A 172 18.18 18.51 12.13
N GLY A 173 17.48 18.13 13.20
CA GLY A 173 16.09 18.55 13.41
C GLY A 173 15.11 18.03 12.35
N ASP A 174 15.41 16.88 11.72
CA ASP A 174 14.58 16.30 10.65
C ASP A 174 13.14 16.05 11.13
N THR A 175 12.22 16.82 10.55
CA THR A 175 10.80 16.82 10.92
C THR A 175 10.06 15.57 10.43
N TYR A 176 10.61 14.82 9.45
CA TYR A 176 10.03 13.58 8.96
C TYR A 176 10.14 12.49 10.03
N ILE A 177 11.32 12.32 10.64
CA ILE A 177 11.54 11.36 11.73
C ILE A 177 10.63 11.72 12.92
N ALA A 178 10.63 12.97 13.34
CA ALA A 178 9.81 13.45 14.47
C ALA A 178 8.30 13.20 14.24
N ARG A 179 7.81 13.44 13.02
CA ARG A 179 6.41 13.21 12.65
C ARG A 179 6.01 11.74 12.81
N TRP A 180 6.86 10.81 12.35
CA TRP A 180 6.59 9.38 12.42
C TRP A 180 6.74 8.82 13.83
N VAL A 181 7.76 9.25 14.59
CA VAL A 181 7.92 8.88 16.00
C VAL A 181 6.70 9.30 16.82
N LYS A 182 6.22 10.54 16.62
CA LYS A 182 4.99 11.03 17.27
C LYS A 182 3.76 10.21 16.88
N ALA A 183 3.63 9.81 15.61
CA ALA A 183 2.53 8.97 15.15
C ALA A 183 2.57 7.58 15.81
N TYR A 184 3.76 6.96 15.88
CA TYR A 184 3.97 5.66 16.54
C TYR A 184 3.61 5.71 18.02
N GLN A 185 4.15 6.66 18.78
CA GLN A 185 3.86 6.83 20.20
C GLN A 185 2.35 7.04 20.44
N LYS A 186 1.69 7.87 19.63
CA LYS A 186 0.24 8.12 19.75
C LYS A 186 -0.59 6.88 19.40
N ALA A 187 -0.21 6.12 18.37
CA ALA A 187 -0.94 4.91 17.98
C ALA A 187 -0.77 3.79 19.03
N LYS A 188 0.45 3.57 19.53
CA LYS A 188 0.74 2.60 20.59
C LYS A 188 0.03 2.93 21.90
N GLY A 189 0.02 4.21 22.29
CA GLY A 189 -0.69 4.67 23.49
C GLY A 189 -2.22 4.53 23.40
N ALA A 190 -2.79 4.56 22.18
CA ALA A 190 -4.22 4.31 21.98
C ALA A 190 -4.57 2.81 22.07
N GLN A 191 -3.68 1.91 21.63
CA GLN A 191 -3.87 0.46 21.77
C GLN A 191 -3.76 -0.02 23.23
N ALA A 192 -2.95 0.66 24.05
CA ALA A 192 -2.75 0.32 25.46
C ALA A 192 -3.91 0.75 26.39
N LYS A 193 -4.85 1.59 25.93
CA LYS A 193 -6.06 1.92 26.68
C LYS A 193 -7.16 0.93 26.31
N PRO A 194 -7.67 0.10 27.25
CA PRO A 194 -8.87 -0.67 26.97
C PRO A 194 -9.99 0.32 26.63
N LEU A 195 -10.87 -0.04 25.69
CA LEU A 195 -12.16 0.60 25.61
C LEU A 195 -12.79 0.50 27.00
N ALA A 196 -12.89 1.63 27.71
CA ALA A 196 -13.66 1.68 28.93
C ALA A 196 -15.06 1.21 28.56
N ALA A 197 -15.47 0.07 29.11
CA ALA A 197 -16.81 -0.45 28.93
C ALA A 197 -17.78 0.64 29.38
N THR A 198 -18.46 1.26 28.41
CA THR A 198 -19.63 2.09 28.67
C THR A 198 -20.72 1.16 29.17
N ASN A 199 -20.99 1.23 30.47
CA ASN A 199 -22.20 0.74 31.12
C ASN A 199 -23.44 1.46 30.57
#